data_AF-A0A3D3GJ33-F1
#
_entry.id   AF-A0A3D3GJ33-F1
#
_cell.length_a   1.000
_cell.length_b   1.000
_cell.length_c   1.000
_cell.angle_alpha   90.00
_cell.angle_beta   90.00
_cell.angle_gamma   90.00
#
_symmetry.space_group_name_H-M   'P 1'
#
loop_
_entity.id
_entity.type
_entity.pdbx_description
1 polymer ?
#
loop_
_entity_poly.entity_id
_entity_poly.type
_entity_poly.pdbx_seq_one_letter_code
_entity_poly.pdbx_strand_id
1 'polypeptide(L)'
;MNKRKAEGARDSYFQAGFKTLQLDSTLEIADQQVLLTHMPYSSDIVIDGYDEQFQEYRPKNEGLWLLHGHVHEKWKTKNRMINVGVDVWEFRPVPMSSVEEIVKSAALAGEYPERASS
;
A
#
# COMPACT_ATOMS: atom_id res chain seq x y z
N MET A 1 -19.18 3.16 2.73
CA MET A 1 -19.20 4.15 1.63
C MET A 1 -20.10 3.61 0.52
N ASN A 2 -21.09 4.37 0.04
CA ASN A 2 -22.08 3.86 -0.93
C ASN A 2 -21.46 3.80 -2.34
N LYS A 3 -21.52 2.65 -3.05
CA LYS A 3 -20.89 2.42 -4.38
C LYS A 3 -21.11 3.57 -5.38
N ARG A 4 -22.30 4.19 -5.36
CA ARG A 4 -22.66 5.36 -6.19
C ARG A 4 -21.81 6.61 -5.97
N LYS A 5 -21.25 6.81 -4.76
CA LYS A 5 -20.39 7.98 -4.45
C LYS A 5 -18.95 7.81 -4.96
N ALA A 6 -18.44 6.58 -5.01
CA ALA A 6 -17.10 6.31 -5.57
C ALA A 6 -17.11 6.41 -7.10
N GLU A 7 -18.19 5.97 -7.74
CA GLU A 7 -18.38 6.09 -9.20
C GLU A 7 -18.54 7.56 -9.64
N GLY A 8 -19.32 8.37 -8.91
CA GLY A 8 -19.49 9.79 -9.21
C GLY A 8 -18.21 10.64 -9.04
N ALA A 9 -17.26 10.19 -8.21
CA ALA A 9 -15.97 10.85 -8.05
C ALA A 9 -15.03 10.61 -9.25
N ARG A 10 -15.19 9.49 -9.96
CA ARG A 10 -14.34 9.17 -11.11
C ARG A 10 -14.53 10.18 -12.24
N ASP A 11 -15.77 10.49 -12.56
CA ASP A 11 -16.10 11.45 -13.62
C ASP A 11 -15.60 12.85 -13.28
N SER A 12 -15.69 13.27 -12.00
CA SER A 12 -15.17 14.56 -11.59
C SER A 12 -13.65 14.66 -11.71
N TYR A 13 -12.89 13.59 -11.43
CA TYR A 13 -11.44 13.57 -11.68
C TYR A 13 -11.12 13.71 -13.17
N PHE A 14 -11.82 13.00 -14.06
CA PHE A 14 -11.59 13.14 -15.50
C PHE A 14 -11.97 14.55 -16.01
N GLN A 15 -13.08 15.10 -15.53
CA GLN A 15 -13.49 16.48 -15.84
C GLN A 15 -12.48 17.52 -15.33
N ALA A 16 -11.83 17.26 -14.20
CA ALA A 16 -10.75 18.09 -13.68
C ALA A 16 -9.42 17.94 -14.45
N GLY A 17 -9.35 17.04 -15.44
CA GLY A 17 -8.20 16.89 -16.34
C GLY A 17 -7.26 15.74 -16.00
N PHE A 18 -7.57 14.89 -15.02
CA PHE A 18 -6.82 13.66 -14.79
C PHE A 18 -6.97 12.73 -15.99
N LYS A 19 -5.87 12.18 -16.52
CA LYS A 19 -5.90 11.26 -17.68
C LYS A 19 -6.14 9.81 -17.31
N THR A 20 -5.76 9.44 -16.10
CA THR A 20 -5.86 8.07 -15.58
C THR A 20 -6.20 8.12 -14.10
N LEU A 21 -7.03 7.19 -13.66
CA LEU A 21 -7.34 6.97 -12.24
C LEU A 21 -7.03 5.51 -11.93
N GLN A 22 -6.04 5.30 -11.05
CA GLN A 22 -5.64 3.99 -10.56
C GLN A 22 -5.88 3.97 -9.06
N LEU A 23 -6.65 2.99 -8.58
CA LEU A 23 -6.90 2.79 -7.15
C LEU A 23 -5.80 1.93 -6.52
N ASP A 24 -5.24 1.05 -7.34
CA ASP A 24 -4.06 0.26 -7.06
C ASP A 24 -3.18 0.17 -8.32
N SER A 25 -1.93 -0.21 -8.11
CA SER A 25 -0.96 -0.44 -9.18
C SER A 25 0.15 -1.34 -8.66
N THR A 26 0.87 -2.02 -9.55
CA THR A 26 2.05 -2.80 -9.16
C THR A 26 3.27 -2.24 -9.86
N LEU A 27 4.34 -2.05 -9.10
CA LEU A 27 5.64 -1.58 -9.59
C LEU A 27 6.74 -2.55 -9.19
N GLU A 28 7.81 -2.57 -9.96
CA GLU A 28 9.04 -3.23 -9.56
C GLU A 28 9.92 -2.22 -8.81
N ILE A 29 10.31 -2.54 -7.57
CA ILE A 29 11.21 -1.74 -6.75
C ILE A 29 12.22 -2.70 -6.14
N ALA A 30 13.50 -2.42 -6.35
CA ALA A 30 14.58 -3.27 -5.84
C ALA A 30 14.41 -4.76 -6.23
N ASP A 31 14.09 -5.01 -7.50
CA ASP A 31 13.87 -6.36 -8.06
C ASP A 31 12.72 -7.13 -7.39
N GLN A 32 11.85 -6.45 -6.64
CA GLN A 32 10.66 -7.03 -6.02
C GLN A 32 9.39 -6.40 -6.59
N GLN A 33 8.36 -7.22 -6.74
CA GLN A 33 7.02 -6.75 -7.07
C GLN A 33 6.38 -6.09 -5.84
N VAL A 34 6.01 -4.83 -5.98
CA VAL A 34 5.44 -3.98 -4.94
C VAL A 34 4.06 -3.52 -5.38
N LEU A 35 3.04 -3.91 -4.61
CA LEU A 35 1.68 -3.43 -4.74
C LEU A 35 1.55 -2.06 -4.07
N LEU A 36 0.94 -1.11 -4.78
CA LEU A 36 0.58 0.20 -4.29
C LEU A 36 -0.93 0.20 -4.10
N THR A 37 -1.40 0.39 -2.88
CA THR A 37 -2.81 0.65 -2.59
C THR A 37 -2.94 1.39 -1.27
N HIS A 38 -4.00 2.17 -1.09
CA HIS A 38 -4.15 2.91 0.16
C HIS A 38 -4.41 1.99 1.35
N MET A 39 -5.08 0.85 1.12
CA MET A 39 -5.52 -0.07 2.18
C MET A 39 -4.41 -1.07 2.56
N PRO A 40 -4.24 -1.38 3.87
CA PRO A 40 -3.34 -2.45 4.30
C PRO A 40 -3.90 -3.82 3.94
N TYR A 41 -3.07 -4.87 4.03
CA TYR A 41 -3.52 -6.25 3.81
C TYR A 41 -4.62 -6.70 4.77
N SER A 42 -5.51 -7.57 4.29
CA SER A 42 -6.68 -8.07 5.04
C SER A 42 -6.33 -8.93 6.27
N SER A 43 -5.22 -9.65 6.25
CA SER A 43 -4.96 -10.76 7.18
C SER A 43 -4.15 -10.41 8.44
N ASP A 44 -3.55 -9.22 8.53
CA ASP A 44 -2.42 -9.03 9.45
C ASP A 44 -2.67 -8.02 10.57
N ILE A 45 -3.77 -7.24 10.52
CA ILE A 45 -3.97 -6.11 11.42
C ILE A 45 -5.46 -5.86 11.68
N VAL A 46 -5.86 -6.00 12.94
CA VAL A 46 -7.02 -5.30 13.50
C VAL A 46 -6.58 -3.85 13.71
N ILE A 47 -7.00 -2.92 12.86
CA ILE A 47 -6.82 -1.49 13.11
C ILE A 47 -8.09 -1.02 13.81
N ASP A 48 -7.94 -0.42 15.00
CA ASP A 48 -9.06 -0.07 15.88
C ASP A 48 -10.20 0.70 15.17
N GLY A 49 -11.44 0.30 15.47
CA GLY A 49 -12.68 1.10 15.40
C GLY A 49 -13.23 1.48 14.02
N TYR A 50 -12.40 1.71 13.01
CA TYR A 50 -12.81 2.25 11.70
C TYR A 50 -12.83 1.23 10.54
N ASP A 51 -12.42 -0.01 10.83
CA ASP A 51 -11.74 -0.85 9.85
C ASP A 51 -12.58 -2.03 9.34
N GLU A 52 -13.56 -2.47 10.12
CA GLU A 52 -14.44 -3.59 9.77
C GLU A 52 -15.29 -3.29 8.52
N GLN A 53 -15.62 -2.02 8.27
CA GLN A 53 -16.46 -1.59 7.15
C GLN A 53 -15.75 -1.63 5.79
N PHE A 54 -14.41 -1.73 5.77
CA PHE A 54 -13.61 -1.65 4.54
C PHE A 54 -12.81 -2.92 4.25
N GLN A 55 -13.07 -4.01 4.98
CA GLN A 55 -12.41 -5.31 4.80
C GLN A 55 -12.50 -5.81 3.34
N GLU A 56 -13.63 -5.59 2.66
CA GLU A 56 -13.83 -6.01 1.26
C GLU A 56 -12.91 -5.29 0.25
N TYR A 57 -12.35 -4.13 0.61
CA TYR A 57 -11.46 -3.33 -0.24
C TYR A 57 -9.98 -3.58 0.06
N ARG A 58 -9.67 -4.45 1.03
CA ARG A 58 -8.28 -4.77 1.37
C ARG A 58 -7.72 -5.80 0.38
N PRO A 59 -6.51 -5.59 -0.15
CA PRO A 59 -5.86 -6.63 -0.92
C PRO A 59 -5.58 -7.85 -0.04
N LYS A 60 -5.55 -9.02 -0.67
CA LYS A 60 -5.04 -10.24 -0.04
C LYS A 60 -3.52 -10.21 -0.03
N ASN A 61 -2.92 -10.70 1.05
CA ASN A 61 -1.47 -10.86 1.12
C ASN A 61 -1.05 -12.06 0.27
N GLU A 62 -0.66 -11.80 -0.98
CA GLU A 62 -0.13 -12.82 -1.89
C GLU A 62 1.41 -12.90 -1.82
N GLY A 63 2.04 -12.32 -0.80
CA GLY A 63 3.49 -12.30 -0.65
C GLY A 63 4.21 -11.21 -1.44
N LEU A 64 3.48 -10.22 -1.95
CA LEU A 64 4.07 -9.00 -2.53
C LEU A 64 4.47 -8.03 -1.41
N TRP A 65 5.38 -7.11 -1.74
CA TRP A 65 5.52 -5.91 -0.91
C TRP A 65 4.33 -4.99 -1.10
N LEU A 66 3.99 -4.22 -0.07
CA LEU A 66 2.86 -3.30 -0.09
C LEU A 66 3.31 -1.91 0.35
N LEU A 67 3.11 -0.90 -0.49
CA LEU A 67 3.08 0.49 -0.06
C LEU A 67 1.64 0.87 0.22
N HIS A 68 1.38 1.28 1.46
CA HIS A 68 0.04 1.70 1.87
C HIS A 68 0.05 2.89 2.81
N GLY A 69 -1.13 3.46 3.00
CA GLY A 69 -1.38 4.47 4.02
C GLY A 69 -2.39 3.94 5.03
N HIS A 70 -3.35 4.79 5.40
CA HIS A 70 -4.53 4.44 6.21
C HIS A 70 -4.28 4.12 7.69
N VAL A 71 -3.13 3.56 8.04
CA VAL A 71 -2.85 3.10 9.42
C VAL A 71 -2.37 4.22 10.35
N HIS A 72 -2.25 5.44 9.82
CA HIS A 72 -1.78 6.63 10.52
C HIS A 72 -0.41 6.42 11.20
N GLU A 73 -0.25 6.92 12.43
CA GLU A 73 0.97 6.89 13.25
C GLU A 73 1.47 5.47 13.60
N LYS A 74 0.74 4.42 13.18
CA LYS A 74 1.09 3.03 13.43
C LYS A 74 2.20 2.58 12.49
N TRP A 75 3.40 2.40 13.05
CA TRP A 75 4.60 1.73 12.51
C TRP A 75 5.04 2.15 11.09
N LYS A 76 6.35 2.12 10.84
CA LYS A 76 6.88 2.38 9.48
C LYS A 76 6.80 1.14 8.61
N THR A 77 7.13 -0.02 9.17
CA THR A 77 7.10 -1.31 8.49
C THR A 77 6.45 -2.36 9.38
N LYS A 78 5.72 -3.28 8.76
CA LYS A 78 5.18 -4.49 9.41
C LYS A 78 5.05 -5.58 8.37
N ASN A 79 5.76 -6.69 8.56
CA ASN A 79 5.90 -7.73 7.54
C ASN A 79 6.38 -7.12 6.21
N ARG A 80 5.75 -7.51 5.08
CA ARG A 80 5.99 -6.92 3.76
C ARG A 80 5.21 -5.62 3.50
N MET A 81 4.70 -4.95 4.54
CA MET A 81 3.97 -3.69 4.40
C MET A 81 4.82 -2.51 4.86
N ILE A 82 4.85 -1.46 4.04
CA ILE A 82 5.52 -0.20 4.30
C ILE A 82 4.44 0.88 4.34
N ASN A 83 4.30 1.51 5.51
CA ASN A 83 3.43 2.66 5.70
C ASN A 83 4.12 3.90 5.12
N VAL A 84 3.54 4.48 4.07
CA VAL A 84 4.02 5.72 3.42
C VAL A 84 3.25 6.96 3.88
N GLY A 85 2.44 6.84 4.94
CA GLY A 85 1.76 7.96 5.60
C GLY A 85 2.76 8.95 6.19
N VAL A 86 2.62 10.23 5.83
CA VAL A 86 3.59 11.28 6.21
C VAL A 86 3.75 11.44 7.73
N ASP A 87 2.75 11.04 8.51
CA ASP A 87 2.71 11.10 9.96
C ASP A 87 3.73 10.19 10.64
N VAL A 88 4.16 9.09 9.99
CA VAL A 88 5.31 8.29 10.47
C VAL A 88 6.65 8.73 9.86
N TRP A 89 6.68 9.73 8.98
CA TRP A 89 7.86 10.22 8.25
C TRP A 89 8.11 11.73 8.46
N GLU A 90 7.97 12.22 9.70
CA GLU A 90 8.23 13.62 10.06
C GLU A 90 7.43 14.64 9.22
N PHE A 91 6.22 14.25 8.81
CA PHE A 91 5.34 15.03 7.93
C PHE A 91 5.97 15.37 6.57
N ARG A 92 6.82 14.47 6.05
CA ARG A 92 7.46 14.60 4.74
C ARG A 92 7.13 13.40 3.85
N PRO A 93 7.13 13.59 2.51
CA PRO A 93 7.07 12.48 1.57
C PRO A 93 8.23 11.51 1.79
N VAL A 94 7.97 10.22 1.64
CA VAL A 94 8.99 9.18 1.75
C VAL A 94 9.86 9.19 0.49
N PRO A 95 11.19 9.33 0.60
CA PRO A 95 12.08 9.19 -0.55
C PRO A 95 12.04 7.77 -1.11
N MET A 96 12.11 7.63 -2.43
CA MET A 96 12.13 6.31 -3.09
C MET A 96 13.30 5.45 -2.59
N SER A 97 14.47 6.05 -2.33
CA SER A 97 15.64 5.35 -1.81
C SER A 97 15.39 4.66 -0.47
N SER A 98 14.56 5.26 0.41
CA SER A 98 14.20 4.64 1.70
C SER A 98 13.32 3.40 1.49
N VAL A 99 12.40 3.46 0.52
CA VAL A 99 11.57 2.31 0.16
C VAL A 99 12.44 1.19 -0.41
N GLU A 100 13.33 1.50 -1.35
CA GLU A 100 14.27 0.54 -1.92
C GLU A 100 15.14 -0.12 -0.85
N GLU A 101 15.67 0.66 0.10
CA GLU A 101 16.51 0.15 1.18
C GLU A 101 15.77 -0.86 2.07
N ILE A 102 14.52 -0.56 2.43
CA ILE A 102 13.68 -1.47 3.23
C ILE A 102 13.45 -2.78 2.48
N VAL A 103 13.06 -2.69 1.20
CA VAL A 103 12.77 -3.87 0.37
C VAL A 103 14.02 -4.73 0.17
N LYS A 104 15.17 -4.10 -0.16
CA LYS A 104 16.46 -4.80 -0.32
C LYS A 104 16.90 -5.48 0.97
N SER A 105 16.83 -4.78 2.09
CA SER A 105 17.33 -5.29 3.37
C SER A 105 16.56 -6.53 3.82
N ALA A 106 15.25 -6.53 3.65
CA ALA A 106 14.41 -7.66 4.01
C ALA A 106 14.57 -8.86 3.06
N ALA A 107 14.81 -8.63 1.77
CA ALA A 107 15.18 -9.69 0.83
C ALA A 107 16.51 -10.34 1.20
N LEU A 108 17.53 -9.53 1.52
CA LEU A 108 18.86 -10.00 1.94
C LEU A 108 18.84 -10.75 3.28
N ALA A 109 17.98 -10.35 4.21
CA ALA A 109 17.80 -11.04 5.48
C ALA A 109 17.13 -12.42 5.34
N GLY A 110 16.63 -12.78 4.16
CA GLY A 110 15.93 -14.04 3.92
C GLY A 110 14.59 -14.16 4.64
N GLU A 111 14.10 -13.07 5.24
CA GLU A 111 12.82 -13.02 5.95
C GLU A 111 11.64 -13.25 4.98
N TYR A 112 11.88 -13.01 3.69
CA TYR A 112 10.88 -12.92 2.65
C TYR A 112 11.47 -13.28 1.26
N PRO A 113 11.75 -14.57 0.96
CA PRO A 113 12.39 -14.95 -0.30
C PRO A 113 11.57 -14.54 -1.53
N GLU A 114 12.27 -14.40 -2.66
CA GLU A 114 11.65 -14.22 -3.99
C GLU A 114 10.60 -15.29 -4.24
N ARG A 115 9.49 -14.93 -4.90
CA ARG A 115 8.54 -15.94 -5.36
C ARG A 115 9.28 -16.90 -6.28
N ALA A 116 9.20 -18.20 -6.00
CA ALA A 116 9.48 -19.20 -7.01
C ALA A 116 8.51 -18.95 -8.18
N SER A 117 9.06 -18.66 -9.36
CA SER A 117 8.29 -18.45 -10.57
C SER A 117 7.42 -19.68 -10.84
N SER A 118 6.10 -19.50 -10.74
CA SER A 118 5.10 -20.47 -11.21
C SER A 118 4.79 -20.24 -12.68
#